data_AF-A0A640T784-F1
#
_entry.id   AF-A0A640T784-F1
#
_cell.length_a   1.000
_cell.length_b   1.000
_cell.length_c   1.000
_cell.angle_alpha   90.00
_cell.angle_beta   90.00
_cell.angle_gamma   90.00
#
_symmetry.space_group_name_H-M   'P 1'
#
loop_
_entity.id
_entity.type
_entity.pdbx_description
1 polymer ?
#
loop_
_entity_poly.entity_id
_entity_poly.type
_entity_poly.pdbx_seq_one_letter_code
_entity_poly.pdbx_strand_id
1 'polypeptide(L)'
;MTMIDPMTAPQHGPLADAPLEQLFPEAGEGDLELIRLQGARMDAALGPKGPARWEWEPGALYTDITVCDAPGDRVEYSLQVDCSEGTSAWAFAGVSVACGCEENHETHLVHTEPVYLTELTSLYEGTELGMAFTLVAWELVGWIENPTEPAAWRSQKGLPAPRGTAPPGH
;
A
#
# COMPACT_ATOMS: atom_id res chain seq x y z
N MET A 1 25.50 4.73 -29.52
CA MET A 1 24.21 4.01 -29.50
C MET A 1 23.88 3.82 -28.03
N THR A 2 23.29 4.84 -27.43
CA THR A 2 23.01 4.89 -25.99
C THR A 2 21.84 3.95 -25.76
N MET A 3 22.07 2.83 -25.06
CA MET A 3 20.97 2.00 -24.58
C MET A 3 20.22 2.86 -23.57
N ILE A 4 19.00 3.25 -23.91
CA ILE A 4 18.04 3.78 -22.95
C ILE A 4 17.69 2.58 -22.08
N ASP A 5 18.17 2.60 -20.84
CA ASP A 5 17.79 1.61 -19.84
C ASP A 5 16.27 1.71 -19.62
N PRO A 6 15.47 0.70 -19.95
CA PRO A 6 14.01 0.80 -19.92
C PRO A 6 13.43 1.03 -18.51
N MET A 7 14.24 1.02 -17.46
CA MET A 7 13.81 1.22 -16.07
C MET A 7 13.74 2.69 -15.60
N THR A 8 13.65 3.67 -16.49
CA THR A 8 13.56 5.09 -16.06
C THR A 8 12.13 5.57 -15.77
N ALA A 9 11.11 4.76 -16.02
CA ALA A 9 9.71 5.11 -15.75
C ALA A 9 9.04 4.03 -14.89
N PRO A 10 8.20 4.41 -13.90
CA PRO A 10 7.42 3.46 -13.13
C PRO A 10 6.57 2.58 -14.04
N GLN A 11 6.63 1.28 -13.79
CA GLN A 11 5.85 0.27 -14.49
C GLN A 11 4.64 -0.12 -13.65
N HIS A 12 3.60 -0.67 -14.28
CA HIS A 12 2.38 -1.01 -13.56
C HIS A 12 1.68 -2.24 -14.14
N GLY A 13 0.93 -2.95 -13.30
CA GLY A 13 0.22 -4.18 -13.70
C GLY A 13 -0.19 -5.03 -12.49
N PRO A 14 -0.63 -6.27 -12.71
CA PRO A 14 -0.82 -7.24 -11.62
C PRO A 14 0.53 -7.62 -11.01
N LEU A 15 0.54 -8.06 -9.75
CA LEU A 15 1.78 -8.43 -9.07
C LEU A 15 2.54 -9.57 -9.77
N ALA A 16 1.81 -10.49 -10.42
CA ALA A 16 2.39 -11.61 -11.16
C ALA A 16 3.30 -11.17 -12.32
N ASP A 17 3.12 -9.94 -12.82
CA ASP A 17 3.92 -9.36 -13.89
C ASP A 17 5.11 -8.55 -13.35
N ALA A 18 5.15 -8.25 -12.05
CA ALA A 18 6.24 -7.51 -11.43
C ALA A 18 7.53 -8.36 -11.42
N PRO A 19 8.66 -7.84 -11.93
CA PRO A 19 9.92 -8.59 -11.99
C PRO A 19 10.61 -8.59 -10.62
N LEU A 20 10.05 -9.30 -9.64
CA LEU A 20 10.45 -9.21 -8.23
C LEU A 20 11.95 -9.44 -7.99
N GLU A 21 12.58 -10.37 -8.72
CA GLU A 21 14.03 -10.63 -8.66
C GLU A 21 14.87 -9.41 -9.08
N GLN A 22 14.35 -8.56 -9.98
CA GLN A 22 15.01 -7.33 -10.43
C GLN A 22 14.70 -6.16 -9.49
N LEU A 23 13.49 -6.13 -8.92
CA LEU A 23 13.10 -5.10 -7.95
C LEU A 23 13.86 -5.27 -6.63
N PHE A 24 14.07 -6.51 -6.19
CA PHE A 24 14.66 -6.86 -4.91
C PHE A 24 15.81 -7.88 -5.08
N PRO A 25 16.97 -7.46 -5.61
CA PRO A 25 18.07 -8.37 -5.94
C PRO A 25 18.70 -9.06 -4.72
N GLU A 26 18.51 -8.50 -3.52
CA GLU A 26 19.00 -9.08 -2.26
C GLU A 26 17.99 -10.05 -1.62
N ALA A 27 16.76 -10.12 -2.14
CA ALA A 27 15.72 -10.99 -1.61
C ALA A 27 15.97 -12.46 -1.98
N GLY A 28 15.77 -13.36 -1.01
CA GLY A 28 15.86 -14.80 -1.22
C GLY A 28 14.61 -15.37 -1.91
N GLU A 29 14.68 -16.61 -2.40
CA GLU A 29 13.53 -17.29 -3.01
C GLU A 29 12.32 -17.34 -2.06
N GLY A 30 12.55 -17.54 -0.76
CA GLY A 30 11.51 -17.53 0.27
C GLY A 30 10.80 -16.18 0.42
N ASP A 31 11.53 -15.06 0.31
CA ASP A 31 10.92 -13.72 0.29
C ASP A 31 9.95 -13.58 -0.88
N LEU A 32 10.43 -13.95 -2.07
CA LEU A 32 9.67 -13.80 -3.31
C LEU A 32 8.44 -14.70 -3.33
N GLU A 33 8.53 -15.91 -2.76
CA GLU A 33 7.38 -16.81 -2.59
C GLU A 33 6.34 -16.19 -1.64
N LEU A 34 6.76 -15.63 -0.51
CA LEU A 34 5.86 -14.96 0.44
C LEU A 34 5.17 -13.74 -0.18
N ILE A 35 5.90 -12.90 -0.92
CA ILE A 35 5.33 -11.73 -1.63
C ILE A 35 4.24 -12.19 -2.60
N ARG A 36 4.52 -13.20 -3.44
CA ARG A 36 3.55 -13.76 -4.40
C ARG A 36 2.33 -14.34 -3.69
N LEU A 37 2.54 -15.12 -2.63
CA LEU A 37 1.47 -15.75 -1.86
C LEU A 37 0.53 -14.71 -1.24
N GLN A 38 1.09 -13.67 -0.61
CA GLN A 38 0.27 -12.66 0.06
C GLN A 38 -0.36 -11.68 -0.93
N GLY A 39 0.28 -11.37 -2.05
CA GLY A 39 -0.37 -10.63 -3.14
C GLY A 39 -1.57 -11.37 -3.71
N ALA A 40 -1.46 -12.69 -3.94
CA ALA A 40 -2.60 -13.50 -4.36
C ALA A 40 -3.72 -13.52 -3.31
N ARG A 41 -3.39 -13.48 -2.01
CA ARG A 41 -4.37 -13.35 -0.94
C ARG A 41 -5.07 -11.99 -0.95
N MET A 42 -4.33 -10.90 -1.20
CA MET A 42 -4.91 -9.56 -1.36
C MET A 42 -5.89 -9.53 -2.55
N ASP A 43 -5.50 -10.09 -3.69
CA ASP A 43 -6.37 -10.19 -4.86
C ASP A 43 -7.66 -10.98 -4.56
N ALA A 44 -7.56 -12.06 -3.78
CA ALA A 44 -8.72 -12.82 -3.34
C ALA A 44 -9.64 -12.00 -2.41
N ALA A 45 -9.07 -11.22 -1.49
CA ALA A 45 -9.83 -10.35 -0.57
C ALA A 45 -10.58 -9.24 -1.30
N LEU A 46 -10.01 -8.71 -2.39
CA LEU A 46 -10.66 -7.69 -3.23
C LEU A 46 -11.89 -8.23 -3.98
N GLY A 47 -11.93 -9.54 -4.23
CA GLY A 47 -13.09 -10.23 -4.80
C GLY A 47 -13.59 -9.60 -6.10
N PRO A 48 -14.87 -9.14 -6.16
CA PRO A 48 -15.46 -8.64 -7.41
C PRO A 48 -14.86 -7.31 -7.89
N LYS A 49 -14.06 -6.62 -7.07
CA LYS A 49 -13.36 -5.39 -7.48
C LYS A 49 -12.20 -5.68 -8.44
N GLY A 50 -11.78 -6.94 -8.56
CA GLY A 50 -10.64 -7.35 -9.37
C GLY A 50 -9.32 -7.29 -8.59
N PRO A 51 -8.22 -7.77 -9.20
CA PRO A 51 -6.91 -7.79 -8.55
C PRO A 51 -6.38 -6.39 -8.28
N ALA A 52 -5.50 -6.26 -7.29
CA ALA A 52 -4.78 -5.04 -7.02
C ALA A 52 -3.92 -4.66 -8.22
N ARG A 53 -3.88 -3.37 -8.55
CA ARG A 53 -2.95 -2.83 -9.53
C ARG A 53 -1.72 -2.33 -8.80
N TRP A 54 -0.59 -2.89 -9.17
CA TRP A 54 0.71 -2.57 -8.60
C TRP A 54 1.45 -1.60 -9.51
N GLU A 55 2.27 -0.76 -8.89
CA GLU A 55 3.26 0.08 -9.51
C GLU A 55 4.63 -0.31 -8.96
N TRP A 56 5.65 -0.31 -9.81
CA TRP A 56 7.00 -0.70 -9.42
C TRP A 56 8.08 0.06 -10.17
N GLU A 57 9.19 0.25 -9.47
CA GLU A 57 10.45 0.79 -9.95
C GLU A 57 11.60 0.09 -9.18
N PRO A 58 12.87 0.19 -9.61
CA PRO A 58 13.96 -0.53 -8.95
C PRO A 58 14.00 -0.25 -7.44
N GLY A 59 13.92 -1.30 -6.62
CA GLY A 59 13.88 -1.19 -5.16
C GLY A 59 12.51 -0.90 -4.55
N ALA A 60 11.46 -0.67 -5.34
CA ALA A 60 10.16 -0.28 -4.80
C ALA A 60 8.98 -1.00 -5.46
N LEU A 61 7.95 -1.25 -4.66
CA LEU A 61 6.69 -1.86 -5.06
C LEU A 61 5.54 -1.21 -4.29
N TYR A 62 4.48 -0.83 -4.99
CA TYR A 62 3.40 -0.01 -4.46
C TYR A 62 2.03 -0.45 -4.97
N THR A 63 0.99 -0.30 -4.17
CA THR A 63 -0.40 -0.37 -4.62
C THR A 63 -1.30 0.55 -3.81
N ASP A 64 -2.29 1.13 -4.46
CA ASP A 64 -3.42 1.84 -3.87
C ASP A 64 -4.72 1.15 -4.19
N ILE A 65 -5.55 0.99 -3.18
CA ILE A 65 -6.86 0.34 -3.26
C ILE A 65 -7.91 1.32 -2.77
N THR A 66 -8.69 1.86 -3.70
CA THR A 66 -9.87 2.65 -3.35
C THR A 66 -10.98 1.73 -2.85
N VAL A 67 -11.27 1.81 -1.55
CA VAL A 67 -12.30 0.97 -0.91
C VAL A 67 -13.65 1.66 -0.80
N CYS A 68 -13.65 3.00 -0.71
CA CYS A 68 -14.82 3.86 -0.76
C CYS A 68 -14.52 5.03 -1.70
N ASP A 69 -15.42 5.33 -2.63
CA ASP A 69 -15.34 6.47 -3.54
C ASP A 69 -16.70 7.18 -3.60
N ALA A 70 -17.06 7.82 -2.47
CA ALA A 70 -18.25 8.64 -2.39
C ALA A 70 -17.93 10.10 -2.74
N PRO A 71 -18.88 10.89 -3.28
CA PRO A 71 -18.65 12.30 -3.56
C PRO A 71 -18.16 13.07 -2.32
N GLY A 72 -16.90 13.52 -2.36
CA GLY A 72 -16.26 14.26 -1.27
C GLY A 72 -15.73 13.41 -0.11
N ASP A 73 -15.86 12.07 -0.18
CA ASP A 73 -15.38 11.13 0.82
C ASP A 73 -14.84 9.86 0.15
N ARG A 74 -13.52 9.79 0.02
CA ARG A 74 -12.80 8.64 -0.56
C ARG A 74 -11.91 8.04 0.52
N VAL A 75 -11.84 6.71 0.57
CA VAL A 75 -10.89 6.00 1.44
C VAL A 75 -10.04 5.09 0.57
N GLU A 76 -8.74 5.21 0.74
CA GLU A 76 -7.71 4.45 0.04
C GLU A 76 -6.87 3.69 1.06
N TYR A 77 -6.66 2.41 0.80
CA TYR A 77 -5.66 1.61 1.51
C TYR A 77 -4.45 1.47 0.61
N SER A 78 -3.27 1.71 1.17
CA SER A 78 -2.01 1.63 0.44
C SER A 78 -1.10 0.59 1.06
N LEU A 79 -0.34 -0.10 0.20
CA LEU A 79 0.78 -0.93 0.61
C LEU A 79 1.99 -0.51 -0.19
N GLN A 80 3.10 -0.28 0.50
CA GLN A 80 4.36 0.08 -0.10
C GLN A 80 5.50 -0.76 0.47
N VAL A 81 6.42 -1.14 -0.40
CA VAL A 81 7.74 -1.66 -0.06
C VAL A 81 8.76 -0.73 -0.69
N ASP A 82 9.74 -0.31 0.10
CA ASP A 82 10.88 0.47 -0.37
C ASP A 82 12.17 -0.13 0.20
N CYS A 83 13.01 -0.60 -0.71
CA CYS A 83 14.35 -1.15 -0.51
C CYS A 83 15.38 -0.39 -1.36
N SER A 84 15.04 0.84 -1.79
CA SER A 84 15.91 1.67 -2.63
C SER A 84 17.20 2.02 -1.90
N GLU A 85 18.30 2.16 -2.65
CA GLU A 85 19.59 2.50 -2.05
C GLU A 85 19.52 3.82 -1.27
N GLY A 86 20.06 3.82 -0.04
CA GLY A 86 20.18 5.01 0.79
C GLY A 86 19.03 5.26 1.78
N THR A 87 17.98 4.44 1.75
CA THR A 87 16.95 4.37 2.80
C THR A 87 17.13 3.10 3.64
N SER A 88 16.59 3.08 4.86
CA SER A 88 16.42 1.81 5.57
C SER A 88 15.30 1.06 4.87
N ALA A 89 15.47 -0.21 4.51
CA ALA A 89 14.41 -0.94 3.82
C ALA A 89 13.18 -1.13 4.73
N TRP A 90 11.98 -0.92 4.19
CA TRP A 90 10.72 -1.06 4.92
C TRP A 90 9.56 -1.55 4.04
N ALA A 91 8.55 -2.09 4.71
CA ALA A 91 7.20 -2.29 4.19
C ALA A 91 6.21 -1.44 4.99
N PHE A 92 5.07 -1.10 4.41
CA PHE A 92 4.09 -0.20 5.00
C PHE A 92 2.68 -0.58 4.57
N ALA A 93 1.75 -0.50 5.50
CA ALA A 93 0.32 -0.38 5.21
C ALA A 93 -0.19 0.98 5.68
N GLY A 94 -1.04 1.62 4.89
CA GLY A 94 -1.60 2.92 5.20
C GLY A 94 -3.08 3.05 4.87
N VAL A 95 -3.75 3.93 5.60
CA VAL A 95 -5.11 4.36 5.29
C VAL A 95 -5.12 5.85 5.04
N SER A 96 -5.59 6.24 3.86
CA SER A 96 -5.75 7.63 3.45
C SER A 96 -7.23 7.97 3.27
N VAL A 97 -7.63 9.16 3.68
CA VAL A 97 -9.00 9.68 3.52
C VAL A 97 -8.95 10.97 2.73
N ALA A 98 -9.74 11.08 1.65
CA ALA A 98 -9.85 12.33 0.91
C ALA A 98 -10.36 13.46 1.82
N CYS A 99 -9.72 14.62 1.76
CA CYS A 99 -10.01 15.68 2.70
C CYS A 99 -10.50 16.95 2.00
N GLY A 100 -11.43 17.61 2.68
CA GLY A 100 -11.96 18.90 2.31
C GLY A 100 -11.32 20.07 3.03
N CYS A 101 -10.13 19.91 3.61
CA CYS A 101 -9.48 20.98 4.38
C CYS A 101 -9.02 22.14 3.49
N GLU A 102 -8.92 23.34 4.07
CA GLU A 102 -8.51 24.56 3.36
C GLU A 102 -7.06 24.48 2.83
N GLU A 103 -6.23 23.61 3.42
CA GLU A 103 -4.83 23.40 3.02
C GLU A 103 -4.65 22.60 1.72
N ASN A 104 -5.74 22.14 1.09
CA ASN A 104 -5.73 21.52 -0.24
C ASN A 104 -4.81 20.29 -0.38
N HIS A 105 -4.69 19.47 0.67
CA HIS A 105 -4.23 18.09 0.50
C HIS A 105 -5.40 17.25 -0.01
N GLU A 106 -5.25 16.64 -1.18
CA GLU A 106 -6.29 15.79 -1.78
C GLU A 106 -6.70 14.67 -0.82
N THR A 107 -5.76 14.12 -0.05
CA THR A 107 -5.95 13.08 0.98
C THR A 107 -5.13 13.36 2.24
N HIS A 108 -5.56 12.80 3.37
CA HIS A 108 -4.79 12.73 4.62
C HIS A 108 -4.51 11.28 4.98
N LEU A 109 -3.27 10.98 5.32
CA LEU A 109 -2.87 9.71 5.92
C LEU A 109 -3.32 9.67 7.39
N VAL A 110 -4.29 8.81 7.69
CA VAL A 110 -4.95 8.74 9.01
C VAL A 110 -4.40 7.63 9.89
N HIS A 111 -3.89 6.56 9.28
CA HIS A 111 -3.34 5.41 9.97
C HIS A 111 -2.20 4.79 9.15
N THR A 112 -1.19 4.27 9.84
CA THR A 112 0.07 3.80 9.25
C THR A 112 0.66 2.70 10.11
N GLU A 113 1.10 1.62 9.47
CA GLU A 113 1.81 0.51 10.11
C GLU A 113 3.10 0.25 9.32
N PRO A 114 4.21 0.94 9.65
CA PRO A 114 5.52 0.67 9.05
C PRO A 114 6.18 -0.57 9.69
N VAL A 115 6.86 -1.36 8.88
CA VAL A 115 7.68 -2.51 9.30
C VAL A 115 9.06 -2.36 8.69
N TYR A 116 10.07 -2.13 9.53
CA TYR A 116 11.45 -2.00 9.09
C TYR A 116 12.12 -3.37 9.03
N LEU A 117 12.78 -3.70 7.92
CA LEU A 117 13.41 -5.01 7.74
C LEU A 117 14.49 -5.29 8.80
N THR A 118 15.16 -4.25 9.27
CA THR A 118 16.17 -4.33 10.35
C THR A 118 15.61 -4.82 11.68
N GLU A 119 14.31 -4.66 11.92
CA GLU A 119 13.63 -5.17 13.11
C GLU A 119 13.32 -6.68 13.00
N LEU A 120 13.29 -7.20 11.76
CA LEU A 120 12.95 -8.60 11.47
C LEU A 120 14.17 -9.51 11.32
N THR A 121 15.36 -8.96 11.06
CA THR A 121 16.59 -9.73 10.78
C THR A 121 16.90 -10.78 11.84
N SER A 122 16.64 -10.49 13.12
CA SER A 122 16.91 -11.44 14.21
C SER A 122 15.91 -12.60 14.31
N LEU A 123 14.74 -12.49 13.67
CA LEU A 123 13.63 -13.43 13.80
C LEU A 123 13.44 -14.28 12.54
N TYR A 124 13.78 -13.73 11.38
CA TYR A 124 13.44 -14.28 10.06
C TYR A 124 14.61 -14.18 9.07
N GLU A 125 15.83 -14.51 9.54
CA GLU A 125 17.05 -14.43 8.73
C GLU A 125 16.88 -15.04 7.33
N GLY A 126 17.07 -14.24 6.29
CA GLY A 126 16.95 -14.62 4.89
C GLY A 126 15.51 -14.64 4.34
N THR A 127 14.54 -14.12 5.11
CA THR A 127 13.13 -13.97 4.71
C THR A 127 12.49 -12.66 5.22
N GLU A 128 13.32 -11.68 5.60
CA GLU A 128 12.88 -10.44 6.25
C GLU A 128 11.91 -9.64 5.38
N LEU A 129 12.18 -9.56 4.08
CA LEU A 129 11.36 -8.79 3.15
C LEU A 129 9.98 -9.43 2.98
N GLY A 130 9.93 -10.74 2.74
CA GLY A 130 8.71 -11.51 2.59
C GLY A 130 7.88 -11.48 3.86
N MET A 131 8.53 -11.50 5.03
CA MET A 131 7.84 -11.35 6.31
C MET A 131 7.33 -9.94 6.54
N ALA A 132 8.09 -8.90 6.20
CA ALA A 132 7.62 -7.51 6.27
C ALA A 132 6.39 -7.31 5.38
N PHE A 133 6.46 -7.77 4.12
CA PHE A 133 5.34 -7.76 3.19
C PHE A 133 4.13 -8.51 3.75
N THR A 134 4.36 -9.69 4.35
CA THR A 134 3.29 -10.51 4.92
C THR A 134 2.53 -9.79 6.03
N LEU A 135 3.25 -9.11 6.93
CA LEU A 135 2.64 -8.38 8.04
C LEU A 135 1.75 -7.24 7.53
N VAL A 136 2.24 -6.43 6.59
CA VAL A 136 1.47 -5.30 6.05
C VAL A 136 0.33 -5.75 5.14
N ALA A 137 0.52 -6.84 4.37
CA ALA A 137 -0.54 -7.42 3.57
C ALA A 137 -1.66 -8.03 4.43
N TRP A 138 -1.34 -8.63 5.58
CA TRP A 138 -2.35 -9.12 6.53
C TRP A 138 -3.19 -8.00 7.09
N GLU A 139 -2.57 -6.90 7.49
CA GLU A 139 -3.30 -5.74 8.00
C GLU A 139 -4.23 -5.17 6.92
N LEU A 140 -3.72 -5.00 5.70
CA LEU A 140 -4.50 -4.49 4.58
C LEU A 140 -5.67 -5.42 4.21
N VAL A 141 -5.45 -6.74 4.18
CA VAL A 141 -6.52 -7.74 3.98
C VAL A 141 -7.58 -7.63 5.08
N GLY A 142 -7.16 -7.47 6.34
CA GLY A 142 -8.08 -7.25 7.45
C GLY A 142 -8.97 -6.04 7.25
N TRP A 143 -8.41 -4.92 6.77
CA TRP A 143 -9.18 -3.73 6.42
C TRP A 143 -10.09 -3.93 5.21
N ILE A 144 -9.67 -4.68 4.18
CA ILE A 144 -10.52 -4.98 3.01
C ILE A 144 -11.73 -5.82 3.43
N GLU A 145 -11.52 -6.86 4.22
CA GLU A 145 -12.57 -7.80 4.63
C GLU A 145 -13.53 -7.18 5.66
N ASN A 146 -13.04 -6.28 6.51
CA ASN A 146 -13.83 -5.55 7.50
C ASN A 146 -13.59 -4.03 7.37
N PRO A 147 -14.13 -3.39 6.32
CA PRO A 147 -13.84 -1.99 6.05
C PRO A 147 -14.43 -1.09 7.13
N THR A 148 -13.55 -0.30 7.75
CA THR A 148 -13.94 0.75 8.69
C THR A 148 -14.58 1.91 7.94
N GLU A 149 -15.73 2.37 8.42
CA GLU A 149 -16.47 3.51 7.87
C GLU A 149 -15.58 4.77 7.77
N PRO A 150 -15.64 5.55 6.68
CA PRO A 150 -14.83 6.76 6.50
C PRO A 150 -14.93 7.75 7.67
N ALA A 151 -16.11 7.89 8.28
CA ALA A 151 -16.32 8.76 9.44
C ALA A 151 -15.50 8.34 10.67
N ALA A 152 -15.27 7.04 10.87
CA ALA A 152 -14.47 6.55 11.99
C ALA A 152 -12.99 6.89 11.80
N TRP A 153 -12.46 6.71 10.58
CA TRP A 153 -11.11 7.13 10.21
C TRP A 153 -10.89 8.63 10.39
N ARG A 154 -11.85 9.45 9.95
CA ARG A 154 -11.82 10.90 10.16
C ARG A 154 -11.79 11.24 11.65
N SER A 155 -12.66 10.62 12.45
CA SER A 155 -12.71 10.84 13.89
C SER A 155 -11.40 10.49 14.60
N GLN A 156 -10.72 9.43 14.17
CA GLN A 156 -9.44 9.01 14.75
C GLN A 156 -8.34 10.06 14.60
N LYS A 157 -8.33 10.78 13.47
CA LYS A 157 -7.32 11.81 13.16
C LYS A 157 -7.81 13.25 13.41
N GLY A 158 -9.07 13.43 13.80
CA GLY A 158 -9.68 14.75 14.01
C GLY A 158 -9.93 15.53 12.72
N LEU A 159 -10.18 14.83 11.60
CA LEU A 159 -10.44 15.45 10.30
C LEU A 159 -11.85 16.03 10.23
N PRO A 160 -12.07 17.10 9.43
CA PRO A 160 -13.40 17.66 9.22
C PRO A 160 -14.32 16.67 8.49
N ALA A 161 -15.62 16.98 8.48
CA ALA A 161 -16.60 16.25 7.69
C ALA A 161 -16.31 16.37 6.17
N PRO A 162 -16.78 15.40 5.35
CA PRO A 162 -16.66 15.45 3.90
C PRO A 162 -17.23 16.74 3.28
N ARG A 163 -16.56 17.27 2.25
CA ARG A 163 -17.09 18.38 1.43
C ARG A 163 -18.33 17.88 0.68
N GLY A 164 -19.52 18.35 1.07
CA GLY A 164 -20.80 17.92 0.49
C GLY A 164 -21.89 17.63 1.52
N THR A 165 -21.53 17.56 2.81
CA THR A 165 -22.50 17.47 3.91
C THR A 165 -22.87 18.87 4.43
N ALA A 166 -23.56 19.67 3.62
CA ALA A 166 -24.27 20.82 4.19
C ALA A 166 -25.37 20.28 5.14
N PRO A 167 -25.50 20.76 6.38
CA PRO A 167 -26.69 20.46 7.16
C PRO A 167 -27.91 21.03 6.42
N PRO A 168 -29.09 20.38 6.44
CA PRO A 168 -30.31 21.06 6.05
C PRO A 168 -30.43 22.32 6.91
N GLY A 169 -30.38 23.48 6.27
CA GLY A 169 -30.39 24.77 6.94
C GLY A 169 -31.60 24.90 7.86
N HIS A 170 -31.36 25.43 9.06
CA HIS A 170 -32.38 25.91 9.98
C HIS A 170 -32.98 27.23 9.49
#